data_AF-A0A5A9MZ70-F1
#
_entry.id   AF-A0A5A9MZ70-F1
#
_cell.length_a   1.000
_cell.length_b   1.000
_cell.length_c   1.000
_cell.angle_alpha   90.00
_cell.angle_beta   90.00
_cell.angle_gamma   90.00
#
_symmetry.space_group_name_H-M   'P 1'
#
loop_
_entity.id
_entity.type
_entity.pdbx_description
1 polymer ?
#
loop_
_entity_poly.entity_id
_entity_poly.type
_entity_poly.pdbx_seq_one_letter_code
_entity_poly.pdbx_strand_id
1 'polypeptide(L)'
;MQEFTGVWVRDPRIQKEDFWHAYMDYEICIHTNSLAFTKKSSCVRRRYSEFVWLRKKLQENAQLILQLPKLPPRNPFFSLNNARLIGTRMQGLRTFLEVVVISPVFLSDSCLHLFLQSQLSVKKMEACAEGRSRYTVSEAVLSYGSGIKRFDSDSEENLEEEDDIHNESE
;
A
#
# COMPACT_ATOMS: atom_id res chain seq x y z
N MET A 1 5.33 -22.77 19.83
CA MET A 1 4.65 -21.48 20.10
C MET A 1 3.45 -21.38 19.18
N GLN A 2 2.38 -20.69 19.58
CA GLN A 2 1.27 -20.40 18.68
C GLN A 2 1.62 -19.25 17.74
N GLU A 3 1.14 -19.30 16.50
CA GLU A 3 1.28 -18.19 15.55
C GLU A 3 0.34 -17.03 15.93
N PHE A 4 0.81 -15.79 15.84
CA PHE A 4 0.02 -14.59 16.07
C PHE A 4 0.37 -13.51 15.04
N THR A 5 -0.62 -12.72 14.65
CA THR A 5 -0.47 -11.49 13.86
C THR A 5 -1.37 -10.42 14.44
N GLY A 6 -0.78 -9.46 15.16
CA GLY A 6 -1.46 -8.27 15.67
C GLY A 6 -1.46 -7.16 14.63
N VAL A 7 -2.60 -6.47 14.49
CA VAL A 7 -2.79 -5.35 13.56
C VAL A 7 -3.39 -4.15 14.29
N TRP A 8 -2.86 -2.96 14.00
CA TRP A 8 -3.41 -1.69 14.49
C TRP A 8 -3.58 -0.73 13.32
N VAL A 9 -4.70 -0.01 13.31
CA VAL A 9 -4.91 1.16 12.44
C VAL A 9 -5.16 2.36 13.35
N ARG A 10 -4.23 3.33 13.33
CA ARG A 10 -4.14 4.42 14.31
C ARG A 10 -3.69 5.72 13.65
N ASP A 11 -3.55 6.78 14.47
CA ASP A 11 -2.91 8.04 14.08
C ASP A 11 -3.40 8.60 12.72
N PRO A 12 -4.69 9.02 12.65
CA PRO A 12 -5.24 9.60 11.43
C PRO A 12 -4.62 10.97 11.19
N ARG A 13 -4.00 11.18 10.03
CA ARG A 13 -3.41 12.49 9.67
C ARG A 13 -4.01 13.01 8.38
N ILE A 14 -4.12 14.34 8.31
CA ILE A 14 -4.44 15.04 7.07
C ILE A 14 -3.12 15.32 6.37
N GLN A 15 -2.87 14.61 5.28
CA GLN A 15 -1.78 14.93 4.36
C GLN A 15 -2.23 16.07 3.44
N LYS A 16 -1.31 16.98 3.12
CA LYS A 16 -1.50 18.04 2.15
C LYS A 16 -0.34 17.95 1.15
N GLU A 17 -0.59 17.33 0.01
CA GLU A 17 0.33 17.41 -1.14
C GLU A 17 0.25 18.83 -1.72
N ASP A 18 -0.97 19.33 -1.96
CA ASP A 18 -1.27 20.70 -2.36
C ASP A 18 -2.56 21.21 -1.68
N PHE A 19 -2.83 22.53 -1.81
CA PHE A 19 -4.04 23.18 -1.27
C PHE A 19 -5.37 22.48 -1.63
N TRP A 20 -5.44 21.84 -2.80
CA TRP A 20 -6.63 21.15 -3.31
C TRP A 20 -6.60 19.63 -3.15
N HIS A 21 -5.45 19.05 -2.75
CA HIS A 21 -5.21 17.61 -2.74
C HIS A 21 -5.04 17.05 -1.33
N ALA A 22 -5.66 17.70 -0.34
CA ALA A 22 -5.69 17.22 1.03
C ALA A 22 -6.45 15.88 1.15
N TYR A 23 -5.85 14.89 1.80
CA TYR A 23 -6.48 13.59 2.08
C TYR A 23 -6.15 13.11 3.49
N MET A 24 -6.91 12.12 3.97
CA MET A 24 -6.61 11.43 5.23
C MET A 24 -5.95 10.09 4.99
N ASP A 25 -4.84 9.85 5.66
CA ASP A 25 -4.20 8.56 5.80
C ASP A 25 -4.25 8.07 7.26
N TYR A 26 -3.88 6.81 7.43
CA TYR A 26 -3.84 6.12 8.71
C TYR A 26 -2.50 5.38 8.82
N GLU A 27 -1.92 5.39 10.02
CA GLU A 27 -0.82 4.48 10.31
C GLU A 27 -1.36 3.07 10.51
N ILE A 28 -0.90 2.13 9.69
CA ILE A 28 -1.10 0.70 9.87
C ILE A 28 0.17 0.15 10.49
N CYS A 29 0.08 -0.55 11.62
CA CYS A 29 1.19 -1.32 12.16
C CYS A 29 0.83 -2.81 12.24
N ILE A 30 1.82 -3.66 11.96
CA ILE A 30 1.79 -5.11 12.08
C ILE A 30 2.85 -5.55 13.08
N HIS A 31 2.54 -6.52 13.92
CA HIS A 31 3.50 -7.29 14.72
C HIS A 31 3.12 -8.77 14.68
N THR A 32 4.04 -9.64 14.25
CA THR A 32 3.74 -11.05 13.97
C THR A 32 4.97 -11.93 14.18
N ASN A 33 4.75 -13.19 14.59
CA ASN A 33 5.77 -14.23 14.52
C ASN A 33 5.68 -15.09 13.25
N SER A 34 4.58 -14.98 12.48
CA SER A 34 4.28 -15.76 11.27
C SER A 34 5.42 -15.74 10.24
N LEU A 35 5.61 -16.88 9.56
CA LEU A 35 6.56 -16.99 8.45
C LEU A 35 6.01 -16.43 7.12
N ALA A 36 4.71 -16.11 7.05
CA ALA A 36 4.12 -15.50 5.86
C ALA A 36 4.63 -14.07 5.60
N PHE A 37 5.13 -13.36 6.63
CA PHE A 37 5.59 -11.98 6.54
C PHE A 37 7.11 -11.87 6.52
N THR A 38 7.65 -11.07 5.61
CA THR A 38 9.10 -10.78 5.50
C THR A 38 9.63 -10.07 6.74
N LYS A 39 8.85 -9.12 7.31
CA LYS A 39 9.19 -8.41 8.55
C LYS A 39 8.26 -8.81 9.69
N LYS A 40 8.85 -9.06 10.86
CA LYS A 40 8.11 -9.35 12.11
C LYS A 40 7.37 -8.13 12.66
N SER A 41 7.88 -6.93 12.38
CA SER A 41 7.18 -5.67 12.66
C SER A 41 7.30 -4.71 11.46
N SER A 42 6.20 -4.06 11.10
CA SER A 42 6.19 -2.97 10.12
C SER A 42 5.15 -1.91 10.53
N CYS A 43 5.42 -0.65 10.20
CA CYS A 43 4.42 0.42 10.24
C CYS A 43 4.49 1.18 8.91
N VAL A 44 3.34 1.41 8.27
CA VAL A 44 3.18 2.08 6.96
C VAL A 44 2.03 3.07 7.04
N ARG A 45 1.97 4.05 6.14
CA ARG A 45 0.82 4.97 6.03
C ARG A 45 0.01 4.69 4.78
N ARG A 46 -1.31 4.53 4.92
CA ARG A 46 -2.23 4.24 3.82
C ARG A 46 -3.52 5.05 3.91
N ARG A 47 -4.00 5.55 2.78
CA ARG A 47 -5.30 6.27 2.65
C ARG A 47 -6.44 5.33 2.27
N TYR A 48 -7.66 5.70 2.62
CA TYR A 48 -8.87 4.85 2.42
C TYR A 48 -9.03 4.31 0.98
N SER A 49 -8.66 5.07 -0.06
CA SER A 49 -8.75 4.60 -1.45
C SER A 49 -7.80 3.45 -1.78
N GLU A 50 -6.65 3.34 -1.09
CA GLU A 50 -5.73 2.21 -1.27
C GLU A 50 -6.30 0.93 -0.64
N PHE A 51 -7.03 1.04 0.47
CA PHE A 51 -7.78 -0.11 1.01
C PHE A 51 -8.86 -0.59 0.05
N VAL A 52 -9.56 0.33 -0.63
CA VAL A 52 -10.55 -0.03 -1.67
C VAL A 52 -9.90 -0.77 -2.83
N TRP A 53 -8.71 -0.32 -3.28
CA TRP A 53 -7.90 -1.04 -4.25
C TRP A 53 -7.47 -2.43 -3.74
N LEU A 54 -6.92 -2.52 -2.53
CA LEU A 54 -6.46 -3.79 -1.94
C LEU A 54 -7.62 -4.80 -1.84
N ARG A 55 -8.79 -4.37 -1.36
CA ARG A 55 -9.98 -5.23 -1.29
C ARG A 55 -10.38 -5.71 -2.69
N LYS A 56 -10.31 -4.86 -3.72
CA LYS A 56 -10.59 -5.28 -5.11
C LYS A 56 -9.57 -6.32 -5.58
N LYS A 57 -8.26 -6.11 -5.35
CA LYS A 57 -7.21 -7.06 -5.76
C LYS A 57 -7.32 -8.41 -5.06
N LEU A 58 -7.50 -8.43 -3.74
CA LEU A 58 -7.73 -9.65 -2.97
C LEU A 58 -9.01 -10.40 -3.42
N GLN A 59 -10.05 -9.68 -3.86
CA GLN A 59 -11.28 -10.26 -4.40
C GLN A 59 -11.07 -10.88 -5.80
N GLU A 60 -10.26 -10.23 -6.66
CA GLU A 60 -9.85 -10.74 -7.98
C GLU A 60 -9.02 -12.02 -7.84
N ASN A 61 -8.02 -12.01 -6.96
CA ASN A 61 -7.07 -13.11 -6.80
C ASN A 61 -7.64 -14.32 -6.04
N ALA A 62 -8.62 -14.13 -5.14
CA ALA A 62 -9.22 -15.23 -4.36
C ALA A 62 -10.37 -15.98 -5.06
N GLN A 63 -10.59 -15.74 -6.36
CA GLN A 63 -11.44 -16.56 -7.27
C GLN A 63 -12.80 -16.97 -6.69
N LEU A 64 -13.52 -16.03 -6.05
CA LEU A 64 -14.87 -16.19 -5.47
C LEU A 64 -15.01 -17.16 -4.27
N ILE A 65 -13.94 -17.83 -3.82
CA ILE A 65 -14.03 -18.86 -2.77
C ILE A 65 -14.33 -18.25 -1.38
N LEU A 66 -13.89 -17.01 -1.12
CA LEU A 66 -13.95 -16.40 0.21
C LEU A 66 -14.67 -15.03 0.22
N GLN A 67 -15.58 -14.84 1.18
CA GLN A 67 -16.28 -13.57 1.38
C GLN A 67 -15.35 -12.56 2.06
N LEU A 68 -14.82 -11.60 1.29
CA LEU A 68 -13.97 -10.54 1.86
C LEU A 68 -14.76 -9.63 2.80
N PRO A 69 -14.20 -9.27 3.98
CA PRO A 69 -14.80 -8.30 4.87
C PRO A 69 -15.14 -7.00 4.14
N LYS A 70 -16.26 -6.38 4.52
CA LYS A 70 -16.71 -5.11 3.95
C LYS A 70 -15.86 -3.99 4.53
N LEU A 71 -15.37 -3.10 3.67
CA LEU A 71 -14.78 -1.83 4.12
C LEU A 71 -15.87 -0.91 4.69
N PRO A 72 -15.53 0.00 5.62
CA PRO A 72 -16.46 1.04 6.06
C PRO A 72 -16.91 1.87 4.85
N PRO A 73 -18.20 2.21 4.72
CA PRO A 73 -18.75 2.74 3.47
C PRO A 73 -18.05 4.03 3.01
N ARG A 74 -17.91 4.17 1.68
CA ARG A 74 -17.43 5.40 1.05
C ARG A 74 -18.48 6.50 1.24
N ASN A 75 -18.36 7.26 2.32
CA ASN A 75 -19.16 8.47 2.52
C ASN A 75 -18.68 9.58 1.54
N PRO A 76 -19.50 10.05 0.58
CA PRO A 76 -19.14 11.15 -0.31
C PRO A 76 -18.99 12.49 0.43
N PHE A 77 -19.65 12.65 1.58
CA PHE A 77 -19.57 13.81 2.48
C PHE A 77 -18.66 13.50 3.69
N PHE A 78 -17.57 12.78 3.49
CA PHE A 78 -16.63 12.50 4.59
C PHE A 78 -15.89 13.76 5.01
N SER A 79 -16.31 14.36 6.12
CA SER A 79 -15.60 15.48 6.74
C SER A 79 -14.32 15.01 7.43
N LEU A 80 -13.18 15.56 6.97
CA LEU A 80 -11.84 15.34 7.56
C LEU A 80 -11.72 15.85 9.00
N ASN A 81 -12.69 16.63 9.49
CA ASN A 81 -12.71 17.20 10.84
C ASN A 81 -13.67 16.47 11.80
N ASN A 82 -14.40 15.45 11.32
CA ASN A 82 -15.38 14.74 12.14
C ASN A 82 -14.77 13.52 12.84
N ALA A 83 -14.30 13.71 14.07
CA ALA A 83 -13.67 12.67 14.89
C ALA A 83 -14.46 11.35 14.97
N ARG A 84 -15.81 11.42 15.03
CA ARG A 84 -16.66 10.21 15.06
C ARG A 84 -16.57 9.43 13.75
N LEU A 85 -16.68 10.10 12.59
CA LEU A 85 -16.56 9.46 11.29
C LEU A 85 -15.14 8.88 11.07
N ILE A 86 -14.12 9.60 11.54
CA ILE A 86 -12.71 9.15 11.48
C ILE A 86 -12.54 7.88 12.31
N GLY A 87 -12.97 7.87 13.57
CA GLY A 87 -12.90 6.70 14.45
C GLY A 87 -13.68 5.49 13.91
N THR A 88 -14.91 5.69 13.41
CA THR A 88 -15.70 4.62 12.76
C THR A 88 -14.98 4.04 11.55
N ARG A 89 -14.35 4.90 10.71
CA ARG A 89 -13.56 4.43 9.56
C ARG A 89 -12.33 3.66 10.02
N MET A 90 -11.56 4.17 10.97
CA MET A 90 -10.37 3.49 11.51
C MET A 90 -10.71 2.10 12.06
N GLN A 91 -11.79 1.98 12.84
CA GLN A 91 -12.23 0.68 13.35
C GLN A 91 -12.63 -0.28 12.20
N GLY A 92 -13.36 0.20 11.19
CA GLY A 92 -13.70 -0.61 10.02
C GLY A 92 -12.47 -1.06 9.20
N LEU A 93 -11.46 -0.19 9.06
CA LEU A 93 -10.19 -0.52 8.41
C LEU A 93 -9.36 -1.53 9.21
N ARG A 94 -9.35 -1.40 10.54
CA ARG A 94 -8.72 -2.36 11.45
C ARG A 94 -9.37 -3.73 11.34
N THR A 95 -10.69 -3.82 11.49
CA THR A 95 -11.42 -5.09 11.42
C THR A 95 -11.35 -5.74 10.04
N PHE A 96 -11.27 -4.95 8.96
CA PHE A 96 -10.95 -5.46 7.62
C PHE A 96 -9.59 -6.19 7.61
N LEU A 97 -8.53 -5.56 8.15
CA LEU A 97 -7.21 -6.18 8.17
C LEU A 97 -7.13 -7.38 9.13
N GLU A 98 -7.72 -7.31 10.32
CA GLU A 98 -7.75 -8.41 11.31
C GLU A 98 -8.32 -9.71 10.71
N VAL A 99 -9.34 -9.61 9.84
CA VAL A 99 -9.90 -10.75 9.11
C VAL A 99 -9.04 -11.17 7.90
N VAL A 100 -8.36 -10.23 7.25
CA VAL A 100 -7.51 -10.53 6.08
C VAL A 100 -6.23 -11.26 6.49
N VAL A 101 -5.53 -10.80 7.53
CA VAL A 101 -4.20 -11.32 7.91
C VAL A 101 -4.21 -12.68 8.63
N ILE A 102 -5.39 -13.25 8.88
CA ILE A 102 -5.54 -14.61 9.44
C ILE A 102 -5.88 -15.65 8.37
N SER A 103 -6.12 -15.24 7.12
CA SER A 103 -6.49 -16.14 6.02
C SER A 103 -5.27 -16.51 5.18
N PRO A 104 -4.87 -17.80 5.12
CA PRO A 104 -3.74 -18.23 4.29
C PRO A 104 -3.88 -17.84 2.81
N VAL A 105 -5.11 -17.82 2.28
CA VAL A 105 -5.43 -17.43 0.90
C VAL A 105 -5.09 -15.96 0.61
N PHE A 106 -5.31 -15.06 1.58
CA PHE A 106 -4.91 -13.66 1.41
C PHE A 106 -3.44 -13.45 1.77
N LEU A 107 -2.88 -14.23 2.69
CA LEU A 107 -1.46 -14.21 3.03
C LEU A 107 -0.55 -14.72 1.89
N SER A 108 -1.06 -15.46 0.90
CA SER A 108 -0.33 -15.76 -0.33
C SER A 108 -0.27 -14.61 -1.34
N ASP A 109 -1.01 -13.51 -1.14
CA ASP A 109 -1.06 -12.38 -2.07
C ASP A 109 0.09 -11.39 -1.81
N SER A 110 0.96 -11.19 -2.81
CA SER A 110 2.09 -10.25 -2.73
C SER A 110 1.65 -8.79 -2.59
N CYS A 111 0.48 -8.39 -3.12
CA CYS A 111 -0.05 -7.05 -2.95
C CYS A 111 -0.41 -6.75 -1.50
N LEU A 112 -0.83 -7.75 -0.70
CA LEU A 112 -1.08 -7.58 0.73
C LEU A 112 0.22 -7.26 1.49
N HIS A 113 1.29 -8.00 1.21
CA HIS A 113 2.60 -7.79 1.86
C HIS A 113 3.21 -6.45 1.48
N LEU A 114 3.17 -6.08 0.20
CA LEU A 114 3.62 -4.76 -0.26
C LEU A 114 2.79 -3.64 0.38
N PHE A 115 1.47 -3.80 0.52
CA PHE A 115 0.59 -2.83 1.16
C PHE A 115 0.91 -2.63 2.65
N LEU A 116 1.20 -3.72 3.38
CA LEU A 116 1.44 -3.72 4.84
C LEU A 116 2.89 -3.48 5.27
N GLN A 117 3.87 -3.74 4.41
CA GLN A 117 5.29 -3.75 4.78
C GLN A 117 6.19 -2.87 3.90
N SER A 118 5.63 -2.15 2.92
CA SER A 118 6.32 -1.13 2.11
C SER A 118 5.49 0.15 2.00
N GLN A 119 6.13 1.26 1.59
CA GLN A 119 5.45 2.52 1.25
C GLN A 119 5.28 2.73 -0.26
N LEU A 120 5.36 1.65 -1.07
CA LEU A 120 5.14 1.73 -2.51
C LEU A 120 3.73 2.23 -2.84
N SER A 121 3.60 3.09 -3.84
CA SER A 121 2.30 3.50 -4.39
C SER A 121 1.60 2.32 -5.08
N VAL A 122 0.28 2.37 -5.21
CA VAL A 122 -0.54 1.33 -5.87
C VAL A 122 0.05 0.85 -7.19
N LYS A 123 0.40 1.76 -8.10
CA LYS A 123 1.02 1.41 -9.40
C LYS A 123 2.33 0.64 -9.26
N LYS A 124 3.18 1.00 -8.29
CA LYS A 124 4.45 0.31 -8.00
C LYS A 124 4.22 -1.06 -7.34
N MET A 125 3.16 -1.20 -6.52
CA MET A 125 2.79 -2.49 -5.94
C MET A 125 2.27 -3.46 -7.01
N GLU A 126 1.39 -3.02 -7.90
CA GLU A 126 0.91 -3.84 -9.04
C GLU A 126 2.06 -4.26 -9.95
N ALA A 127 2.91 -3.32 -10.36
CA ALA A 127 4.10 -3.63 -11.17
C ALA A 127 5.04 -4.64 -10.48
N CYS A 128 5.21 -4.56 -9.17
CA CYS A 128 6.06 -5.49 -8.42
C CYS A 128 5.44 -6.89 -8.25
N ALA A 129 4.14 -6.95 -7.96
CA ALA A 129 3.40 -8.21 -7.87
C ALA A 129 3.35 -8.97 -9.21
N GLU A 130 3.32 -8.24 -10.33
CA GLU A 130 3.31 -8.78 -11.69
C GLU A 130 4.72 -9.03 -12.28
N GLY A 131 5.80 -8.82 -11.52
CA GLY A 131 7.18 -9.04 -11.98
C GLY A 131 7.69 -7.99 -12.99
N ARG A 132 7.05 -6.82 -13.07
CA ARG A 132 7.38 -5.70 -13.97
C ARG A 132 8.27 -4.61 -13.33
N SER A 133 8.72 -4.79 -12.08
CA SER A 133 9.67 -3.89 -11.41
C SER A 133 11.11 -4.43 -11.43
N ARG A 134 12.10 -3.54 -11.30
CA ARG A 134 13.54 -3.89 -11.17
C ARG A 134 13.92 -4.53 -9.83
N TYR A 135 12.96 -4.73 -8.93
CA TYR A 135 13.13 -5.31 -7.59
C TYR A 135 12.02 -6.30 -7.27
N THR A 136 12.30 -7.26 -6.42
CA THR A 136 11.36 -8.25 -5.89
C THR A 136 10.51 -7.69 -4.73
N VAL A 137 9.46 -8.43 -4.37
CA VAL A 137 8.61 -8.13 -3.21
C VAL A 137 9.43 -8.05 -1.92
N SER A 138 10.34 -9.01 -1.69
CA SER A 138 11.19 -9.04 -0.49
C SER A 138 12.14 -7.84 -0.44
N GLU A 139 12.74 -7.43 -1.55
CA GLU A 139 13.63 -6.26 -1.61
C GLU A 139 12.86 -4.95 -1.36
N ALA A 140 11.65 -4.81 -1.92
CA ALA A 140 10.77 -3.67 -1.65
C ALA A 140 10.37 -3.57 -0.17
N VAL A 141 10.09 -4.72 0.48
CA VAL A 141 9.78 -4.76 1.90
C VAL A 141 11.00 -4.49 2.76
N LEU A 142 12.16 -5.08 2.45
CA LEU A 142 13.39 -4.93 3.24
C LEU A 142 13.99 -3.52 3.15
N SER A 143 13.99 -2.90 1.96
CA SER A 143 14.50 -1.53 1.76
C SER A 143 13.69 -0.46 2.52
N TYR A 144 12.39 -0.65 2.69
CA TYR A 144 11.55 0.30 3.45
C TYR A 144 11.93 0.36 4.94
N GLY A 145 12.07 1.56 5.52
CA GLY A 145 12.40 1.72 6.95
C GLY A 145 13.82 1.30 7.35
N SER A 146 14.58 0.67 6.45
CA SER A 146 16.02 0.47 6.58
C SER A 146 16.71 1.80 6.22
N GLY A 147 16.93 2.63 7.24
CA GLY A 147 17.85 3.76 7.09
C GLY A 147 19.21 3.24 6.62
N ILE A 148 19.66 3.69 5.44
CA ILE A 148 20.92 3.32 4.79
C ILE A 148 20.92 1.89 4.19
N LYS A 149 20.56 1.82 2.91
CA LYS A 149 21.54 1.52 1.84
C LYS A 149 20.98 1.98 0.48
N ARG A 150 21.38 3.17 0.05
CA ARG A 150 21.44 3.48 -1.39
C ARG A 150 22.53 2.59 -1.98
N PHE A 151 22.14 1.61 -2.78
CA PHE A 151 22.93 1.33 -3.96
C PHE A 151 22.42 2.30 -5.02
N ASP A 152 23.10 3.43 -5.16
CA ASP A 152 22.95 4.24 -6.35
C ASP A 152 23.54 3.43 -7.51
N SER A 153 22.71 3.16 -8.51
CA SER A 153 23.17 2.95 -9.88
C SER A 153 22.46 3.99 -10.72
N ASP A 154 23.08 5.16 -10.83
CA ASP A 154 22.65 6.25 -11.71
C ASP A 154 22.47 5.73 -13.14
N SER A 155 21.31 6.01 -13.73
CA SER A 155 21.03 6.03 -15.19
C SER A 155 19.53 6.23 -15.43
N GLU A 156 19.03 7.40 -15.03
CA GLU A 156 18.01 8.10 -15.81
C GLU A 156 18.71 9.35 -16.35
N GLU A 157 19.31 9.22 -17.54
CA GLU A 157 19.85 10.37 -18.28
C GLU A 157 18.71 11.31 -18.68
N ASN A 158 19.01 12.61 -18.67
CA ASN A 158 18.09 13.63 -19.12
C ASN A 158 17.71 13.41 -20.59
N LEU A 159 16.41 13.53 -20.90
CA LEU A 159 15.92 13.77 -22.24
C LEU A 159 15.21 15.12 -22.23
N GLU A 160 16.02 16.18 -22.30
CA GLU A 160 15.59 17.49 -22.77
C GLU A 160 16.05 17.63 -24.24
N GLU A 161 15.10 18.03 -25.10
CA GLU A 161 15.18 18.89 -26.29
C GLU A 161 16.55 19.58 -26.52
N GLU A 162 17.12 19.78 -27.72
CA GLU A 162 16.75 19.75 -29.15
C GLU A 162 18.00 19.18 -29.93
N ASP A 163 18.02 18.80 -31.20
CA ASP A 163 17.75 19.59 -32.41
C ASP A 163 17.99 18.67 -33.64
N ASP A 164 17.26 18.83 -34.75
CA ASP A 164 17.72 18.38 -36.07
C ASP A 164 17.10 19.25 -37.16
N ILE A 165 17.84 20.29 -37.54
CA ILE A 165 17.47 21.31 -38.54
C ILE A 165 18.14 20.99 -39.88
N HIS A 166 17.41 21.19 -40.99
CA HIS A 166 17.81 21.01 -42.41
C HIS A 166 17.92 19.52 -42.86
N ASN A 167 17.54 19.09 -44.08
CA ASN A 167 17.06 19.75 -45.32
C ASN A 167 16.34 18.69 -46.23
N GLU A 168 15.79 18.92 -47.44
CA GLU A 168 15.75 20.04 -48.40
C GLU A 168 14.39 20.08 -49.18
N SER A 169 14.03 21.25 -49.72
CA SER A 169 13.50 21.55 -51.07
C SER A 169 12.54 20.60 -51.84
N GLU A 170 11.29 21.06 -52.08
CA GLU A 170 10.73 21.49 -53.39
C GLU A 170 9.35 22.18 -53.23
#